data_AF-A0A329L5Q3-F1
#
_entry.id   AF-A0A329L5Q3-F1
#
_cell.length_a   1.000
_cell.length_b   1.000
_cell.length_c   1.000
_cell.angle_alpha   90.00
_cell.angle_beta   90.00
_cell.angle_gamma   90.00
#
_symmetry.space_group_name_H-M   'P 1'
#
loop_
_entity.id
_entity.type
_entity.pdbx_description
1 polymer ?
#
loop_
_entity_poly.entity_id
_entity_poly.type
_entity_poly.pdbx_seq_one_letter_code
_entity_poly.pdbx_strand_id
1 'polypeptide(L)'
;MTKERLILITVWIIVIAAMLLLLRRNNWRRFAAAHLMAQNLTWINGLIHCQLGVYAYPVREFPKATDMGFTMQYLFYPTLCGFCILFEPNGGLAKKILYILCLPTATVIFRMLLMRYTRLIVAADYHILQDWVTLLILFLISRAVTNWIFRDPAFLHAEEQSA
;
A
#
# COMPACT_ATOMS: atom_id res chain seq x y z
N MET A 1 -6.37 26.26 -4.48
CA MET A 1 -5.93 24.86 -4.34
C MET A 1 -5.92 24.22 -5.72
N THR A 2 -4.83 23.54 -6.13
CA THR A 2 -4.84 22.80 -7.40
C THR A 2 -5.65 21.51 -7.25
N LYS A 3 -6.21 21.00 -8.35
CA LYS A 3 -6.96 19.73 -8.36
C LYS A 3 -6.15 18.57 -7.75
N GLU A 4 -4.84 18.55 -8.01
CA GLU A 4 -3.93 17.54 -7.48
C GLU A 4 -3.81 17.60 -5.96
N ARG A 5 -3.69 18.80 -5.38
CA ARG A 5 -3.62 18.97 -3.93
C ARG A 5 -4.93 18.58 -3.24
N LEU A 6 -6.06 18.87 -3.88
CA LEU A 6 -7.37 18.43 -3.38
C LEU A 6 -7.44 16.90 -3.33
N ILE A 7 -7.02 16.22 -4.40
CA ILE A 7 -6.98 14.74 -4.44
C ILE A 7 -6.10 14.19 -3.32
N LEU A 8 -4.91 14.75 -3.09
CA LEU A 8 -4.02 14.30 -2.01
C LEU A 8 -4.70 14.47 -0.64
N ILE A 9 -5.27 15.63 -0.34
CA ILE A 9 -5.97 15.87 0.93
C ILE A 9 -7.14 14.88 1.10
N THR A 10 -7.92 14.64 0.04
CA THR A 10 -9.02 13.67 0.07
C THR A 10 -8.51 12.25 0.34
N VAL A 11 -7.39 11.84 -0.26
CA VAL A 11 -6.78 10.52 0.02
C VAL A 11 -6.37 10.42 1.49
N TRP A 12 -5.76 11.46 2.06
CA TRP A 12 -5.41 11.49 3.48
C TRP A 12 -6.65 11.32 4.38
N ILE A 13 -7.71 12.09 4.11
CA ILE A 13 -8.96 12.01 4.88
C ILE A 13 -9.56 10.61 4.80
N ILE A 14 -9.67 10.04 3.59
CA ILE A 14 -10.24 8.70 3.38
C ILE A 14 -9.40 7.64 4.09
N VAL A 15 -8.07 7.68 3.95
CA VAL A 15 -7.18 6.68 4.55
C VAL A 15 -7.23 6.75 6.08
N ILE A 16 -7.13 7.95 6.66
CA ILE A 16 -7.22 8.12 8.12
C ILE A 16 -8.59 7.68 8.63
N ALA A 17 -9.68 8.09 7.97
CA ALA A 17 -11.02 7.67 8.35
C ALA A 17 -11.17 6.14 8.27
N ALA A 18 -10.69 5.51 7.19
CA ALA A 18 -10.71 4.05 7.06
C ALA A 18 -9.91 3.37 8.17
N MET A 19 -8.73 3.89 8.54
CA MET A 19 -7.93 3.36 9.64
C MET A 19 -8.67 3.46 10.97
N LEU A 20 -9.29 4.60 11.27
CA LEU A 20 -10.02 4.80 12.53
C LEU A 20 -11.30 3.96 12.61
N LEU A 21 -12.01 3.75 11.49
CA LEU A 21 -13.28 3.04 11.47
C LEU A 21 -13.14 1.52 11.35
N LEU A 22 -12.13 1.03 10.62
CA LEU A 22 -11.96 -0.41 10.34
C LEU A 22 -11.04 -1.11 11.34
N LEU A 23 -10.12 -0.38 11.99
CA LEU A 23 -9.17 -0.98 12.93
C LEU A 23 -9.76 -1.02 14.34
N ARG A 24 -10.07 -2.23 14.79
CA ARG A 24 -10.44 -2.52 16.18
C ARG A 24 -9.18 -2.73 17.02
N ARG A 25 -9.25 -2.47 18.33
CA ARG A 25 -8.11 -2.58 19.27
C ARG A 25 -7.30 -3.87 19.11
N ASN A 26 -7.98 -5.01 18.95
CA ASN A 26 -7.31 -6.32 18.86
C ASN A 26 -6.48 -6.50 17.58
N ASN A 27 -6.82 -5.81 16.50
CA ASN A 27 -6.24 -6.06 15.18
C ASN A 27 -5.22 -5.00 14.75
N TRP A 28 -4.99 -3.97 15.59
CA TRP A 28 -4.09 -2.85 15.28
C TRP A 28 -2.65 -3.30 15.09
N ARG A 29 -2.15 -4.21 15.94
CA ARG A 29 -0.75 -4.70 15.87
C ARG A 29 -0.47 -5.38 14.54
N ARG A 30 -1.38 -6.27 14.11
CA ARG A 30 -1.27 -7.00 12.84
C ARG A 30 -1.34 -6.05 11.64
N PHE A 31 -2.26 -5.10 11.66
CA PHE A 31 -2.33 -4.06 10.63
C PHE A 31 -1.05 -3.22 10.58
N ALA A 32 -0.55 -2.75 11.73
CA ALA A 32 0.64 -1.91 11.79
C ALA A 32 1.87 -2.64 11.22
N ALA A 33 2.06 -3.92 11.56
CA ALA A 33 3.14 -4.72 11.00
C ALA A 33 3.03 -4.86 9.47
N ALA A 34 1.83 -5.16 8.96
CA ALA A 34 1.56 -5.26 7.53
C ALA A 34 1.79 -3.93 6.80
N HIS A 35 1.28 -2.83 7.35
CA HIS A 35 1.43 -1.48 6.82
C HIS A 35 2.91 -1.09 6.78
N LEU A 36 3.65 -1.26 7.88
CA LEU A 36 5.07 -0.91 7.94
C LEU A 36 5.90 -1.75 6.97
N MET A 37 5.63 -3.05 6.87
CA MET A 37 6.34 -3.89 5.90
C MET A 37 6.07 -3.44 4.46
N ALA A 38 4.80 -3.20 4.11
CA ALA A 38 4.44 -2.70 2.80
C ALA A 38 5.03 -1.30 2.53
N GLN A 39 5.09 -0.43 3.54
CA GLN A 39 5.66 0.92 3.46
C GLN A 39 7.14 0.88 3.12
N ASN A 40 7.91 -0.01 3.75
CA ASN A 40 9.34 -0.15 3.44
C ASN A 40 9.55 -0.59 1.99
N LEU A 41 8.80 -1.58 1.52
CA LEU A 41 8.93 -2.10 0.15
C LEU A 41 8.48 -1.08 -0.90
N THR A 42 7.38 -0.37 -0.65
CA THR A 42 6.83 0.64 -1.57
C THR A 42 7.75 1.86 -1.64
N TRP A 43 8.35 2.26 -0.52
CA TRP A 43 9.37 3.29 -0.47
C TRP A 43 10.59 2.96 -1.33
N ILE A 44 11.19 1.77 -1.12
CA ILE A 44 12.35 1.31 -1.89
C ILE A 44 12.02 1.27 -3.39
N ASN A 45 10.87 0.69 -3.75
CA ASN A 45 10.41 0.63 -5.12
C ASN A 45 10.18 2.03 -5.74
N GLY A 46 9.59 2.94 -4.97
CA GLY A 46 9.36 4.32 -5.37
C GLY A 46 10.67 5.07 -5.67
N LEU A 47 11.68 4.90 -4.80
CA LEU A 47 13.01 5.47 -5.01
C LEU A 47 13.69 4.92 -6.26
N ILE A 48 13.71 3.60 -6.43
CA ILE A 48 14.31 2.95 -7.62
C ILE A 48 13.66 3.49 -8.90
N HIS A 49 12.33 3.56 -8.95
CA HIS A 49 11.66 4.08 -10.13
C HIS A 49 11.90 5.56 -10.41
N CYS A 50 12.07 6.40 -9.38
CA CYS A 50 12.43 7.81 -9.58
C CYS A 50 13.86 7.95 -10.10
N GLN A 51 14.81 7.19 -9.52
CA GLN A 51 16.21 7.21 -9.92
C GLN A 51 16.44 6.71 -11.35
N LEU A 52 15.68 5.70 -11.77
CA LEU A 52 15.71 5.17 -13.14
C LEU A 52 14.89 6.02 -14.13
N GLY A 53 14.26 7.11 -13.69
CA GLY A 53 13.44 7.97 -14.57
C GLY A 53 12.14 7.31 -15.07
N VAL A 54 11.76 6.15 -14.52
CA VAL A 54 10.53 5.45 -14.88
C VAL A 54 9.31 6.30 -14.51
N TYR A 55 9.36 6.93 -13.32
CA TYR A 55 8.31 7.79 -12.80
C TYR A 55 8.84 9.14 -12.33
N ALA A 56 8.13 10.19 -12.71
CA ALA A 56 8.29 11.54 -12.20
C ALA A 56 6.99 11.97 -11.48
N TYR A 57 7.16 12.72 -10.40
CA TYR A 57 6.05 13.27 -9.63
C TYR A 57 6.14 14.81 -9.68
N PRO A 58 5.51 15.49 -10.66
CA PRO A 58 5.61 16.94 -10.77
C PRO A 58 5.00 17.70 -9.59
N VAL A 59 3.90 17.18 -9.03
CA VAL A 59 3.24 17.75 -7.85
C VAL A 59 3.53 16.85 -6.65
N ARG A 60 4.43 17.31 -5.78
CA ARG A 60 4.90 16.60 -4.58
C ARG A 60 4.62 17.39 -3.31
N GLU A 61 4.43 16.68 -2.22
CA GLU A 61 4.21 17.21 -0.88
C GLU A 61 5.51 17.73 -0.27
N PHE A 62 6.60 16.97 -0.43
CA PHE A 62 7.91 17.26 0.18
C PHE A 62 9.03 17.36 -0.88
N PRO A 63 8.97 18.35 -1.80
CA PRO A 63 9.91 18.44 -2.93
C PRO A 63 11.37 18.66 -2.53
N LYS A 64 11.64 19.11 -1.29
CA LYS A 64 13.01 19.26 -0.77
C LYS A 64 13.58 17.99 -0.13
N ALA A 65 12.72 17.03 0.23
CA ALA A 65 13.12 15.83 0.96
C ALA A 65 13.15 14.59 0.07
N THR A 66 12.26 14.50 -0.92
CA THR A 66 12.18 13.32 -1.78
C THR A 66 11.55 13.62 -3.14
N ASP A 67 11.98 12.85 -4.14
CA ASP A 67 11.48 12.92 -5.51
C ASP A 67 10.25 12.03 -5.77
N MET A 68 9.83 11.23 -4.80
CA MET A 68 8.64 10.39 -4.89
C MET A 68 7.38 11.10 -4.39
N GLY A 69 6.20 10.68 -4.85
CA GLY A 69 4.92 11.09 -4.28
C GLY A 69 4.71 10.48 -2.89
N PHE A 70 4.73 11.31 -1.85
CA PHE A 70 4.72 10.83 -0.47
C PHE A 70 3.43 10.11 -0.12
N THR A 71 2.27 10.72 -0.42
CA THR A 71 0.96 10.15 -0.05
C THR A 71 0.73 8.78 -0.66
N MET A 72 1.14 8.56 -1.91
CA MET A 72 0.90 7.27 -2.58
C MET A 72 1.76 6.17 -1.97
N GLN A 73 3.05 6.45 -1.80
CA GLN A 73 4.04 5.45 -1.43
C GLN A 73 4.10 5.20 0.08
N TYR A 74 3.95 6.22 0.92
CA TYR A 74 4.06 6.06 2.37
C TYR A 74 2.73 5.80 3.07
N LEU A 75 1.61 6.22 2.48
CA LEU A 75 0.32 6.20 3.16
C LEU A 75 -0.70 5.32 2.44
N PHE A 76 -1.01 5.59 1.18
CA PHE A 76 -2.11 4.94 0.46
C PHE A 76 -1.84 3.46 0.16
N TYR A 77 -0.78 3.15 -0.59
CA TYR A 77 -0.49 1.75 -0.96
C TYR A 77 -0.19 0.87 0.27
N PRO A 78 0.59 1.31 1.27
CA PRO A 78 0.85 0.50 2.46
C PRO A 78 -0.41 0.25 3.29
N THR A 79 -1.29 1.23 3.42
CA THR A 79 -2.56 1.07 4.13
C THR A 79 -3.48 0.10 3.40
N LEU A 80 -3.59 0.21 2.07
CA LEU A 80 -4.39 -0.72 1.28
C LEU A 80 -3.88 -2.16 1.42
N CYS A 81 -2.56 -2.35 1.36
CA CYS A 81 -1.92 -3.64 1.63
C CYS A 81 -2.24 -4.17 3.04
N GLY A 82 -2.09 -3.32 4.06
CA GLY A 82 -2.40 -3.66 5.45
C GLY A 82 -3.85 -4.10 5.64
N PHE A 83 -4.81 -3.41 5.03
CA PHE A 83 -6.21 -3.83 5.04
C PHE A 83 -6.43 -5.13 4.30
N CYS A 84 -5.81 -5.32 3.14
CA CYS A 84 -5.95 -6.54 2.38
C CYS A 84 -5.45 -7.76 3.18
N ILE A 85 -4.32 -7.63 3.88
CA ILE A 85 -3.80 -8.70 4.75
C ILE A 85 -4.72 -8.93 5.96
N LEU A 86 -5.24 -7.86 6.56
CA LEU A 86 -6.10 -7.98 7.74
C LEU A 86 -7.45 -8.65 7.44
N PHE A 87 -8.08 -8.29 6.31
CA PHE A 87 -9.39 -8.80 5.89
C PHE A 87 -9.29 -9.96 4.90
N GLU A 88 -8.16 -10.67 4.87
CA GLU A 88 -7.99 -11.82 4.00
C GLU A 88 -9.09 -12.87 4.28
N PRO A 89 -9.84 -13.31 3.26
CA PRO A 89 -10.95 -14.22 3.47
C PRO A 89 -10.48 -15.62 3.90
N ASN A 90 -11.12 -16.16 4.93
CA ASN A 90 -11.06 -17.59 5.23
C ASN A 90 -11.92 -18.34 4.19
N GLY A 91 -11.32 -19.26 3.43
CA GLY A 91 -12.02 -19.97 2.37
C GLY A 91 -11.08 -20.78 1.46
N GLY A 92 -11.67 -21.36 0.40
CA GLY A 92 -10.96 -22.18 -0.58
C GLY A 92 -9.87 -21.42 -1.34
N LEU A 93 -8.91 -22.17 -1.88
CA LEU A 93 -7.71 -21.62 -2.54
C LEU A 93 -8.05 -20.63 -3.66
N ALA A 94 -9.07 -20.91 -4.47
CA ALA A 94 -9.50 -20.04 -5.56
C ALA A 94 -9.96 -18.65 -5.07
N LYS A 95 -10.74 -18.59 -3.98
CA LYS A 95 -11.21 -17.31 -3.40
C LYS A 95 -10.03 -16.49 -2.88
N LYS A 96 -9.04 -17.15 -2.27
CA LYS A 96 -7.81 -16.50 -1.80
C LYS A 96 -6.99 -15.96 -2.98
N ILE A 97 -6.75 -16.76 -4.01
CA ILE A 97 -6.01 -16.33 -5.20
C ILE A 97 -6.69 -15.11 -5.83
N LEU A 98 -8.00 -15.16 -6.06
CA LEU A 98 -8.74 -14.04 -6.64
C LEU A 98 -8.61 -12.76 -5.79
N TYR A 99 -8.70 -12.90 -4.48
CA TYR A 99 -8.54 -11.79 -3.55
C TYR A 99 -7.12 -11.18 -3.60
N ILE A 100 -6.09 -12.02 -3.64
CA ILE A 100 -4.68 -11.60 -3.77
C ILE A 100 -4.46 -10.84 -5.08
N LEU A 101 -5.04 -11.31 -6.19
CA LEU A 101 -4.93 -10.69 -7.51
C LEU A 101 -5.74 -9.39 -7.64
N CYS A 102 -6.76 -9.21 -6.82
CA CYS A 102 -7.61 -8.02 -6.85
C CYS A 102 -6.83 -6.76 -6.44
N LEU A 103 -5.98 -6.86 -5.42
CA LEU A 103 -5.21 -5.72 -4.91
C LEU A 103 -4.30 -5.06 -5.98
N PRO A 104 -3.37 -5.77 -6.63
CA PRO A 104 -2.51 -5.15 -7.66
C PRO A 104 -3.35 -4.65 -8.83
N THR A 105 -4.43 -5.35 -9.20
CA THR A 105 -5.33 -4.93 -10.28
C THR A 105 -6.00 -3.59 -9.96
N ALA A 106 -6.63 -3.46 -8.80
CA ALA A 106 -7.28 -2.23 -8.37
C ALA A 106 -6.28 -1.07 -8.25
N THR A 107 -5.08 -1.35 -7.73
CA THR A 107 -4.02 -0.35 -7.55
C THR A 107 -3.50 0.18 -8.88
N VAL A 108 -3.27 -0.71 -9.86
CA VAL A 108 -2.84 -0.35 -11.20
C VAL A 108 -3.92 0.46 -11.93
N ILE A 109 -5.19 0.06 -11.83
CA ILE A 109 -6.31 0.84 -12.39
C ILE A 109 -6.36 2.24 -11.79
N PHE A 110 -6.31 2.35 -10.45
CA PHE A 110 -6.28 3.65 -9.77
C PHE A 110 -5.11 4.51 -10.24
N ARG A 111 -3.92 3.92 -10.38
CA ARG A 111 -2.74 4.61 -10.87
C ARG A 111 -2.90 5.09 -12.32
N MET A 112 -3.47 4.27 -13.21
CA MET A 112 -3.78 4.68 -14.58
C MET A 112 -4.71 5.89 -14.62
N LEU A 113 -5.74 5.92 -13.76
CA LEU A 113 -6.62 7.08 -13.64
C LEU A 113 -5.86 8.33 -13.18
N LEU A 114 -4.97 8.20 -12.19
CA LEU A 114 -4.14 9.32 -11.75
C LEU A 114 -3.25 9.85 -12.88
N MET A 115 -2.57 8.97 -13.62
CA MET A 115 -1.71 9.40 -14.74
C MET A 115 -2.51 10.02 -15.88
N ARG A 116 -3.74 9.55 -16.13
CA ARG A 116 -4.59 10.08 -17.20
C ARG A 116 -5.17 11.46 -16.89
N TYR A 117 -5.57 11.71 -15.64
CA TYR A 117 -6.35 12.90 -15.28
C TYR A 117 -5.58 13.93 -14.44
N THR A 118 -4.42 13.58 -13.91
CA THR A 118 -3.63 14.41 -12.99
C THR A 118 -2.16 14.45 -13.37
N ARG A 119 -1.43 15.42 -12.82
CA ARG A 119 0.04 15.48 -12.89
C ARG A 119 0.69 14.98 -11.60
N LEU A 120 0.00 14.10 -10.86
CA LEU A 120 0.57 13.48 -9.66
C LEU A 120 1.63 12.45 -10.02
N ILE A 121 1.44 11.72 -11.13
CA ILE A 121 2.35 10.69 -11.60
C ILE A 121 2.47 10.87 -13.11
N VAL A 122 3.71 10.98 -13.60
CA VAL A 122 4.05 10.98 -15.02
C VAL A 122 5.03 9.86 -15.23
N ALA A 123 4.82 9.04 -16.25
CA ALA A 123 5.68 7.93 -16.60
C ALA A 123 6.37 8.22 -17.93
N ALA A 124 7.67 7.94 -18.02
CA ALA A 124 8.41 8.03 -19.28
C ALA A 124 8.05 6.84 -20.19
N ASP A 125 8.26 5.61 -19.68
CA ASP A 125 7.89 4.35 -20.33
C ASP A 125 7.03 3.52 -19.37
N TYR A 126 5.71 3.52 -19.60
CA TYR A 126 4.77 2.86 -18.71
C TYR A 126 4.45 1.43 -19.13
N HIS A 127 4.90 0.46 -18.33
CA HIS A 127 4.59 -0.95 -18.51
C HIS A 127 3.62 -1.45 -17.43
N ILE A 128 2.34 -1.58 -17.80
CA ILE A 128 1.25 -2.04 -16.90
C ILE A 128 1.61 -3.36 -16.19
N LEU A 129 2.13 -4.34 -16.94
CA LEU A 129 2.45 -5.66 -16.41
C LEU A 129 3.58 -5.61 -15.37
N GLN A 130 4.60 -4.77 -15.59
CA GLN A 130 5.71 -4.59 -14.65
C GLN A 130 5.18 -4.05 -13.32
N ASP A 131 4.37 -2.99 -13.35
CA ASP A 131 3.77 -2.41 -12.15
C ASP A 131 2.88 -3.43 -11.40
N TRP A 132 2.08 -4.17 -12.15
CA TRP A 132 1.18 -5.17 -11.59
C TRP A 132 1.95 -6.31 -10.90
N VAL A 133 3.00 -6.83 -11.54
CA VAL A 133 3.85 -7.89 -10.98
C VAL A 133 4.62 -7.39 -9.76
N THR A 134 5.19 -6.19 -9.82
CA THR A 134 5.90 -5.59 -8.69
C THR A 134 5.00 -5.42 -7.48
N LEU A 135 3.77 -4.93 -7.67
CA LEU A 135 2.79 -4.79 -6.59
C LEU A 135 2.36 -6.16 -6.03
N LEU A 136 2.20 -7.17 -6.88
CA LEU A 136 1.89 -8.52 -6.45
C LEU A 136 3.01 -9.10 -5.58
N ILE A 137 4.27 -8.99 -6.01
CA ILE A 137 5.44 -9.45 -5.25
C ILE A 137 5.51 -8.74 -3.89
N LEU A 138 5.37 -7.41 -3.89
CA LEU A 138 5.38 -6.60 -2.67
C LEU A 138 4.31 -7.06 -1.67
N PHE A 139 3.09 -7.30 -2.17
CA PHE A 139 2.00 -7.79 -1.34
C PHE A 139 2.28 -9.19 -0.79
N LEU A 140 2.77 -10.12 -1.62
CA LEU A 140 3.10 -11.48 -1.20
C LEU A 140 4.20 -11.50 -0.12
N ILE A 141 5.25 -10.69 -0.27
CA ILE A 141 6.31 -10.55 0.74
C ILE A 141 5.71 -9.97 2.03
N SER A 142 4.96 -8.88 1.94
CA SER A 142 4.34 -8.24 3.11
C SER A 142 3.43 -9.21 3.87
N ARG A 143 2.64 -9.99 3.13
CA ARG A 143 1.77 -11.02 3.68
C ARG A 143 2.55 -12.16 4.33
N ALA A 144 3.59 -12.67 3.66
CA ALA A 144 4.41 -13.76 4.16
C ALA A 144 5.10 -13.37 5.48
N VAL A 145 5.72 -12.20 5.54
CA VAL A 145 6.41 -11.74 6.75
C VAL A 145 5.43 -11.41 7.87
N THR A 146 4.31 -10.74 7.58
CA THR A 146 3.29 -10.47 8.61
C THR A 146 2.75 -11.77 9.20
N ASN A 147 2.40 -12.74 8.35
CA ASN A 147 1.91 -14.02 8.85
C ASN A 147 2.99 -14.82 9.59
N TRP A 148 4.27 -14.68 9.23
CA TRP A 148 5.36 -15.28 9.98
C TRP A 148 5.49 -14.69 11.40
N ILE A 149 5.46 -13.37 11.53
CA ILE A 149 5.55 -12.67 12.83
C ILE A 149 4.42 -13.11 13.79
N PHE A 150 3.19 -13.20 13.30
CA PHE A 150 2.01 -13.53 14.12
C PHE A 150 1.69 -15.02 14.18
N ARG A 151 2.51 -15.89 13.55
CA ARG A 151 2.40 -17.35 13.71
C ARG A 151 3.25 -17.87 14.87
N ASP A 152 4.19 -17.07 15.37
CA ASP A 152 5.06 -17.47 16.47
C ASP A 152 4.26 -17.51 17.81
N PRO A 153 4.25 -18.64 18.54
CA PRO A 153 3.55 -18.77 19.82
C PRO A 153 3.94 -17.71 20.86
N ALA A 154 5.15 -17.12 20.77
CA ALA A 154 5.57 -16.03 21.65
C ALA A 154 4.65 -14.79 21.57
N PHE A 155 4.09 -14.49 20.39
CA PHE A 155 3.17 -13.36 20.22
C PHE A 155 1.72 -13.71 20.58
N LEU A 156 1.30 -14.97 20.40
CA LEU A 156 -0.03 -15.45 20.77
C LEU A 156 -0.22 -15.42 22.29
N HIS A 157 0.79 -15.84 23.07
CA HIS A 157 0.73 -15.81 24.54
C HIS A 157 0.75 -14.38 25.11
N ALA A 158 1.43 -13.44 24.45
CA ALA A 158 1.41 -12.03 24.83
C ALA A 158 0.05 -11.35 24.53
N GLU A 159 -0.75 -11.92 23.63
CA GLU A 159 -2.11 -11.47 23.32
C GLU A 159 -3.11 -11.98 24.37
N GLU A 160 -3.02 -13.27 24.73
CA GLU A 160 -3.83 -13.91 25.80
C GLU A 160 -3.63 -13.28 27.19
N GLN A 161 -2.42 -12.80 27.51
CA GLN A 161 -2.14 -12.14 28.79
C GLN A 161 -2.61 -10.68 28.86
N SER A 162 -3.01 -10.10 27.73
CA SER A 162 -3.41 -8.68 27.62
C SER A 162 -4.91 -8.46 27.34
N ALA A 163 -5.67 -9.54 27.20
CA ALA A 163 -7.13 -9.58 27.03
C ALA A 163 -7.83 -9.83 28.37
#